data_AF-A0AAV8Z629-F1
#
_entry.id   AF-A0AAV8Z629-F1
#
_cell.length_a   1.000
_cell.length_b   1.000
_cell.length_c   1.000
_cell.angle_alpha   90.00
_cell.angle_beta   90.00
_cell.angle_gamma   90.00
#
_symmetry.space_group_name_H-M   'P 1'
#
loop_
_entity.id
_entity.type
_entity.pdbx_description
1 polymer ?
#
loop_
_entity_poly.entity_id
_entity_poly.type
_entity_poly.pdbx_seq_one_letter_code
_entity_poly.pdbx_strand_id
1 'polypeptide(L)' 'MSDDAFPTLSSLDQPVGLLDTMTLKGTRYESVEAVKAKATEVLNQLTEADLQHCFQQWKSRVERGRDRQGGVH' A
#
# COMPACT_ATOMS: atom_id res chain seq x y z
N MET A 1 -20.63 15.89 -14.82
CA MET A 1 -20.20 15.50 -13.46
C MET A 1 -19.51 14.17 -13.64
N SER A 2 -18.19 14.19 -13.80
CA SER A 2 -17.41 12.95 -13.90
C SER A 2 -16.95 12.61 -12.50
N ASP A 3 -17.47 11.51 -11.96
CA ASP A 3 -16.97 10.89 -10.75
C ASP A 3 -15.53 10.43 -11.02
N ASP A 4 -14.56 11.30 -10.72
CA ASP A 4 -13.17 10.92 -10.50
C ASP A 4 -13.11 10.10 -9.21
N ALA A 5 -13.55 8.84 -9.32
CA ALA A 5 -13.32 7.84 -8.32
C ALA A 5 -11.82 7.57 -8.27
N PHE A 6 -11.13 8.36 -7.43
CA PHE A 6 -9.83 8.00 -6.90
C PHE A 6 -9.93 6.54 -6.47
N PRO A 7 -9.13 5.62 -7.03
CA PRO A 7 -9.26 4.21 -6.71
C PRO A 7 -9.04 4.08 -5.20
N THR A 8 -10.09 3.67 -4.51
CA THR A 8 -10.07 3.43 -3.08
C THR A 8 -8.93 2.44 -2.84
N LEU A 9 -8.06 2.74 -1.87
CA LEU A 9 -6.92 1.89 -1.49
C LEU A 9 -7.30 0.43 -1.18
N SER A 10 -8.60 0.12 -1.14
CA SER A 10 -9.19 -1.23 -1.10
C SER A 10 -8.86 -2.13 -2.30
N SER A 11 -8.29 -1.63 -3.40
CA SER A 11 -7.85 -2.48 -4.54
C SER A 11 -6.37 -2.90 -4.46
N LEU A 12 -5.69 -2.62 -3.33
CA LEU A 12 -4.48 -3.36 -2.97
C LEU A 12 -4.90 -4.80 -2.70
N ASP A 13 -4.69 -5.68 -3.68
CA ASP A 13 -4.62 -7.12 -3.48
C ASP A 13 -3.71 -7.38 -2.27
N GLN A 14 -4.35 -7.73 -1.15
CA GLN A 14 -3.68 -7.95 0.12
C GLN A 14 -2.89 -9.26 -0.03
N PRO A 15 -1.56 -9.28 0.21
CA PRO A 15 -0.93 -10.54 0.54
C PRO A 15 -1.51 -11.01 1.87
N VAL A 16 -2.44 -11.95 1.76
CA VAL A 16 -2.98 -12.75 2.85
C VAL A 16 -1.79 -13.37 3.61
N GLY A 17 -1.60 -12.97 4.87
CA GLY A 17 -0.83 -13.75 5.84
C GLY A 17 0.39 -13.10 6.50
N LEU A 18 0.83 -11.89 6.11
CA LEU A 18 2.05 -11.26 6.68
C LEU A 18 1.85 -9.82 7.18
N LEU A 19 0.61 -9.41 7.51
CA LEU A 19 0.33 -8.02 7.91
C LEU A 19 -0.31 -7.83 9.29
N ASP A 20 -0.58 -8.89 10.04
CA ASP A 20 -1.21 -8.76 11.36
C ASP A 20 -0.27 -8.15 12.42
N THR A 21 1.05 -8.12 12.17
CA THR A 21 2.06 -7.52 13.06
C THR A 21 2.55 -6.13 12.61
N MET A 22 2.30 -5.75 11.35
CA MET A 22 2.79 -4.50 10.74
C MET A 22 1.71 -3.40 10.63
N THR A 23 0.50 -3.64 11.12
CA THR A 23 -0.62 -2.71 10.95
C THR A 23 -0.70 -1.67 12.08
N LEU A 24 -0.34 -0.43 11.76
CA LEU A 24 -0.66 0.75 12.57
C LEU A 24 -2.18 0.99 12.66
N LYS A 25 -2.91 0.51 11.64
CA LYS A 25 -4.36 0.70 11.52
C LYS A 25 -5.10 -0.22 12.50
N GLY A 26 -6.10 0.31 13.20
CA GLY A 26 -6.91 -0.44 14.16
C GLY A 26 -6.38 -0.40 15.60
N THR A 27 -5.17 0.10 15.80
CA THR A 27 -4.59 0.31 17.13
C THR A 27 -4.82 1.75 17.58
N ARG A 28 -5.32 1.94 18.81
CA ARG A 28 -5.45 3.26 19.42
C ARG A 28 -4.14 3.63 20.09
N TYR A 29 -3.57 4.78 19.70
CA TYR A 29 -2.36 5.32 20.30
C TYR A 29 -2.72 6.53 21.16
N GLU A 30 -2.03 6.67 22.29
CA GLU A 30 -2.26 7.77 23.23
C GLU A 30 -1.52 9.05 22.83
N SER A 31 -0.48 8.93 22.00
CA SER A 31 0.34 10.06 21.55
C SER A 31 0.89 9.85 20.14
N VAL A 32 1.29 10.96 19.51
CA VAL A 32 1.92 10.95 18.18
C VAL A 32 3.29 10.27 18.23
N GLU A 33 3.98 10.40 19.35
CA GLU A 33 5.28 9.78 19.61
C GLU A 33 5.17 8.26 19.60
N ALA A 34 4.11 7.69 20.19
CA ALA A 34 3.84 6.26 20.16
C ALA A 34 3.56 5.75 18.73
N VAL A 35 2.84 6.54 17.92
CA VAL A 35 2.62 6.23 16.49
C VAL A 35 3.94 6.24 15.73
N LYS A 36 4.76 7.27 15.93
CA LYS A 36 6.07 7.39 15.27
C LYS A 36 6.99 6.22 15.64
N ALA A 37 7.07 5.88 16.92
CA ALA A 37 7.87 4.76 17.39
C ALA A 37 7.43 3.44 16.74
N LYS A 38 6.12 3.17 16.72
CA LYS A 38 5.59 1.96 16.09
C LYS A 38 5.80 1.94 14.59
N ALA A 39 5.65 3.09 13.92
CA ALA A 39 5.91 3.22 12.49
C ALA A 39 7.38 2.93 12.16
N THR A 40 8.32 3.47 12.96
CA THR A 40 9.75 3.18 12.81
C THR A 40 10.05 1.70 13.04
N GLU A 41 9.44 1.07 14.04
CA GLU A 41 9.58 -0.37 14.28
C GLU A 41 9.14 -1.19 13.06
N VAL A 42 7.97 -0.87 12.49
CA VAL A 42 7.45 -1.54 11.29
C VAL A 42 8.38 -1.34 10.11
N LEU A 43 8.88 -0.12 9.89
CA LEU A 43 9.81 0.17 8.79
C LEU A 43 11.14 -0.60 8.93
N ASN A 44 11.65 -0.76 10.16
CA ASN A 44 12.89 -1.49 10.41
C ASN A 44 12.75 -3.01 10.22
N GLN A 45 11.52 -3.54 10.25
CA GLN A 45 11.25 -4.97 10.00
C GLN A 45 11.11 -5.29 8.51
N LEU A 46 11.00 -4.27 7.65
CA LEU A 46 10.92 -4.48 6.20
C LEU A 46 12.26 -4.97 5.67
N THR A 47 12.20 -6.05 4.89
CA THR A 47 13.37 -6.57 4.20
C THR A 47 13.47 -5.98 2.80
N GLU A 48 14.64 -6.10 2.18
CA GLU A 48 14.82 -5.70 0.78
C GLU A 48 13.86 -6.43 -0.16
N ALA A 49 13.56 -7.71 0.12
CA ALA A 49 12.62 -8.50 -0.67
C ALA A 49 11.20 -7.91 -0.63
N ASP A 50 10.76 -7.40 0.52
CA ASP A 50 9.44 -6.76 0.66
C ASP A 50 9.36 -5.46 -0.16
N LEU A 51 10.43 -4.67 -0.17
CA LEU A 51 10.54 -3.44 -0.95
C LEU A 51 10.58 -3.73 -2.45
N GLN A 52 11.35 -4.73 -2.87
CA GLN A 52 11.41 -5.17 -4.27
C GLN A 52 10.05 -5.71 -4.74
N HIS A 53 9.37 -6.50 -3.91
CA HIS A 53 8.04 -6.98 -4.22
C HIS A 53 7.04 -5.83 -4.41
N CYS A 54 7.06 -4.84 -3.50
CA CYS A 54 6.24 -3.63 -3.62
C CYS A 54 6.53 -2.87 -4.93
N PHE A 55 7.80 -2.75 -5.31
CA PHE A 55 8.21 -2.09 -6.56
C PHE A 55 7.69 -2.83 -7.81
N GLN A 56 7.76 -4.17 -7.84
CA GLN A 56 7.22 -4.95 -8.96
C GLN A 56 5.70 -4.77 -9.07
N GLN A 57 4.98 -4.80 -7.93
CA GLN A 57 3.54 -4.56 -7.89
C GLN A 57 3.18 -3.16 -8.41
N TRP A 58 3.94 -2.13 -8.02
CA TRP A 58 3.79 -0.77 -8.55
C TRP A 58 4.03 -0.73 -10.06
N LYS A 59 5.10 -1.34 -10.56
CA LYS A 59 5.44 -1.39 -11.98
C LYS A 59 4.31 -2.03 -12.80
N SER A 60 3.79 -3.18 -12.36
CA SER A 60 2.65 -3.84 -13.02
C SER A 60 1.35 -3.00 -12.98
N ARG A 61 1.18 -2.08 -12.02
CA ARG A 61 0.04 -1.15 -12.01
C ARG A 61 0.22 -0.03 -13.05
N VAL A 62 1.43 0.53 -13.14
CA VAL A 62 1.75 1.58 -14.12
C VAL A 62 1.63 1.04 -15.55
N GLU A 63 2.12 -0.18 -15.80
CA GLU A 63 2.00 -0.84 -17.11
C GLU A 63 0.54 -1.07 -17.50
N ARG A 64 -0.30 -1.56 -16.58
CA ARG A 64 -1.75 -1.69 -16.81
C ARG A 64 -2.45 -0.35 -17.06
N GLY A 65 -1.98 0.73 -16.43
CA GLY A 65 -2.49 2.09 -16.68
C GLY A 65 -2.16 2.57 -18.10
N ARG A 66 -0.95 2.27 -18.58
CA ARG A 66 -0.51 2.57 -19.94
C ARG A 66 -1.33 1.81 -20.98
N ASP A 67 -1.59 0.53 -20.74
CA ASP A 67 -2.33 -0.32 -21.69
C ASP A 67 -3.84 0.04 -21.75
N ARG A 68 -4.39 0.65 -20.68
CA ARG A 68 -5.76 1.20 -20.68
C ARG A 68 -5.91 2.53 -21.41
N GLN A 69 -4.82 3.22 -21.75
CA GLN A 69 -4.88 4.51 -22.44
C GLN A 69 -5.22 4.40 -23.95
N GLY A 70 -5.42 3.17 -24.46
CA GLY A 70 -5.90 2.88 -25.83
C GLY A 70 -7.38 2.54 -25.96
N GLY A 71 -8.18 2.62 -24.89
CA GLY A 71 -9.60 2.27 -24.89
C GLY A 71 -10.51 3.50 -25.02
N VAL A 72 -10.47 4.20 -26.15
CA VAL A 72 -11.56 5.12 -26.55
C VAL A 72 -12.31 4.43 -27.70
N HIS A 73 -13.49 3.91 -27.40
CA HIS A 73 -14.54 3.68 -28.39
C HIS A 73 -15.77 4.49 -27.95
#